data_AF-A0A4Y2ANG5-F1
#
_entry.id   AF-A0A4Y2ANG5-F1
#
_cell.length_a   1.000
_cell.length_b   1.000
_cell.length_c   1.000
_cell.angle_alpha   90.00
_cell.angle_beta   90.00
_cell.angle_gamma   90.00
#
_symmetry.space_group_name_H-M   'P 1'
#
loop_
_entity.id
_entity.type
_entity.pdbx_description
1 polymer ?
#
loop_
_entity_poly.entity_id
_entity_poly.type
_entity_poly.pdbx_seq_one_letter_code
_entity_poly.pdbx_strand_id
1 'polypeptide(L)'
;MGLSTISQTIQAIELNSIQRKFLLNITGAYSTTPTAALQVIEGIIPLHIKADQDAAYVRTARLCKTSNYSNINFKPNIYEDGTTSTKFHPAIFQLEDNISLKKQFLPVPGLNIYTDDSKIEDKTGSAFCVTEEDKTKYEWMAQLSPFNTVFQAELLAIQESLLHSIASIDTKSPIAQLTQ
;
A
#
# COMPACT_ATOMS: atom_id res chain seq x y z
N MET A 1 -7.76 32.54 16.94
CA MET A 1 -6.44 32.00 16.53
C MET A 1 -5.50 31.76 17.71
N GLY A 2 -5.56 32.51 18.82
CA GLY A 2 -4.60 32.37 19.94
C GLY A 2 -4.77 31.16 20.87
N LEU A 3 -6.00 30.70 21.14
CA LEU A 3 -6.23 29.66 22.17
C LEU A 3 -5.79 28.25 21.74
N SER A 4 -5.92 27.89 20.46
CA SER A 4 -5.46 26.59 19.93
C SER A 4 -3.95 26.46 19.96
N THR A 5 -3.23 27.53 19.61
CA THR A 5 -1.76 27.58 19.62
C THR A 5 -1.19 27.52 21.04
N ILE A 6 -1.85 28.18 22.00
CA ILE A 6 -1.48 28.09 23.42
C ILE A 6 -1.66 26.64 23.92
N SER A 7 -2.80 26.00 23.60
CA SER A 7 -3.06 24.61 23.99
C SER A 7 -2.04 23.63 23.39
N GLN A 8 -1.69 23.79 22.11
CA GLN A 8 -0.65 22.98 21.44
C GLN A 8 0.74 23.18 22.07
N THR A 9 1.07 24.43 22.44
CA THR A 9 2.36 24.74 23.07
C THR A 9 2.46 24.12 24.46
N ILE A 10 1.38 24.15 25.25
CA ILE A 10 1.32 23.52 26.57
C ILE A 10 1.49 22.00 26.47
N GLN A 11 0.80 21.36 25.51
CA GLN A 11 0.94 19.91 25.28
C GLN A 11 2.36 19.52 24.87
N ALA A 12 3.02 20.32 24.01
CA ALA A 12 4.40 20.07 23.61
C ALA A 12 5.38 20.17 24.78
N ILE A 13 5.18 21.14 25.69
CA ILE A 13 6.00 21.30 26.91
C ILE A 13 5.84 20.09 27.84
N GLU A 14 4.60 19.63 28.05
CA GLU A 14 4.32 18.49 28.91
C GLU A 14 4.94 17.19 28.39
N LEU A 15 4.77 16.92 27.09
CA LEU A 15 5.38 15.76 26.43
C LEU A 15 6.91 15.81 26.45
N ASN A 16 7.51 16.99 26.28
CA ASN A 16 8.96 17.16 26.38
C ASN A 16 9.48 16.89 27.81
N SER A 17 8.71 17.26 28.85
CA SER A 17 9.04 16.96 30.24
C SER A 17 9.07 15.45 30.51
N ILE A 18 8.09 14.72 29.97
CA ILE A 18 8.03 13.26 30.04
C ILE A 18 9.22 12.64 29.29
N GLN A 19 9.42 13.02 28.02
CA GLN A 19 10.49 12.48 27.18
C GLN A 19 11.89 12.75 27.75
N ARG A 20 12.10 13.93 28.38
CA ARG A 20 13.37 14.25 29.03
C ARG A 20 13.77 13.22 30.08
N LYS A 21 12.85 12.68 30.86
CA LYS A 21 13.16 11.65 31.88
C LYS A 21 13.76 10.40 31.24
N PHE A 22 13.20 9.95 30.13
CA PHE A 22 13.72 8.80 29.37
C PHE A 22 15.09 9.10 28.75
N LEU A 23 15.24 10.27 28.12
CA LEU A 23 16.50 10.68 27.52
C LEU A 23 17.64 10.78 28.55
N LEU A 24 17.36 11.29 29.76
CA LEU A 24 18.34 11.35 30.84
C LEU A 24 18.75 9.96 31.34
N ASN A 25 17.82 9.00 31.40
CA ASN A 25 18.14 7.63 31.78
C ASN A 25 19.05 6.94 30.74
N ILE A 26 18.89 7.26 29.46
CA ILE A 26 19.72 6.71 28.38
C ILE A 26 21.10 7.37 28.36
N THR A 27 21.13 8.70 28.47
CA THR A 27 22.34 9.49 28.20
C THR A 27 23.24 9.70 29.42
N GLY A 28 22.73 9.52 30.64
CA GLY A 28 23.47 9.49 31.90
C GLY A 28 24.37 10.72 32.16
N ALA A 29 25.57 10.69 31.58
CA ALA A 29 26.60 11.73 31.67
C ALA A 29 26.17 13.09 31.09
N TYR A 30 25.22 13.11 30.16
CA TYR A 30 24.74 14.35 29.51
C TYR A 30 23.57 15.02 30.24
N SER A 31 23.47 14.85 31.56
CA SER A 31 22.26 15.25 32.32
C SER A 31 21.96 16.75 32.32
N THR A 32 22.98 17.60 32.12
CA THR A 32 22.85 19.06 32.01
C THR A 32 22.55 19.53 30.58
N THR A 33 22.56 18.63 29.61
CA THR A 33 22.35 18.95 28.19
C THR A 33 20.88 19.32 27.92
N PRO A 34 20.61 20.32 27.05
CA PRO A 34 19.25 20.65 26.63
C PRO A 34 18.54 19.46 25.98
N THR A 35 17.22 19.31 26.20
CA THR A 35 16.43 18.19 25.67
C THR A 35 16.52 18.06 24.15
N ALA A 36 16.53 19.19 23.42
CA ALA A 36 16.68 19.18 21.97
C ALA A 36 18.01 18.56 21.51
N ALA A 37 19.10 18.83 22.21
CA ALA A 37 20.40 18.22 21.90
C ALA A 37 20.41 16.73 22.25
N LEU A 38 19.77 16.32 23.35
CA LEU A 38 19.62 14.89 23.68
C LEU A 38 18.81 14.14 22.62
N GLN A 39 17.73 14.72 22.10
CA GLN A 39 16.94 14.16 21.00
C GLN A 39 17.79 13.94 19.74
N VAL A 40 18.65 14.90 19.40
CA VAL A 40 19.55 14.80 18.25
C VAL A 40 20.63 13.73 18.46
N ILE A 41 21.27 13.71 19.64
CA ILE A 41 22.33 12.74 19.96
C ILE A 41 21.79 11.31 19.94
N GLU A 42 20.61 11.08 20.50
CA GLU A 42 19.97 9.76 20.56
C GLU A 42 19.23 9.39 19.27
N GLY A 43 19.06 10.32 18.33
CA GLY A 43 18.24 10.10 17.13
C GLY A 43 16.75 9.90 17.43
N ILE A 44 16.27 10.42 18.57
CA ILE A 44 14.88 10.26 19.03
C ILE A 44 14.06 11.51 18.66
N ILE A 45 13.00 11.30 17.88
CA ILE A 45 12.07 12.37 17.46
C ILE A 45 11.32 12.95 18.67
N PRO A 46 11.09 14.28 18.74
CA PRO A 46 10.26 14.88 19.78
C PRO A 46 8.86 14.27 19.87
N LEU A 47 8.41 13.98 21.09
CA LEU A 47 7.20 13.19 21.32
C LEU A 47 5.92 13.86 20.79
N HIS A 48 5.82 15.19 20.87
CA HIS A 48 4.68 15.93 20.33
C HIS A 48 4.58 15.82 18.80
N ILE A 49 5.71 15.82 18.09
CA ILE A 49 5.76 15.61 16.63
C ILE A 49 5.34 14.18 16.29
N LYS A 50 5.86 13.20 17.04
CA LYS A 50 5.50 11.79 16.85
C LYS A 50 4.01 11.53 17.11
N ALA A 51 3.45 12.15 18.16
CA ALA A 51 2.04 12.07 18.47
C ALA A 51 1.17 12.68 17.36
N ASP A 52 1.55 13.83 16.81
CA ASP A 52 0.85 14.45 15.68
C ASP A 52 0.89 13.57 14.42
N GLN A 53 2.04 12.96 14.13
CA GLN A 53 2.19 12.01 13.03
C GLN A 53 1.28 10.79 13.23
N ASP A 54 1.27 10.19 14.41
CA ASP A 54 0.46 9.01 14.71
C ASP A 54 -1.05 9.34 14.71
N ALA A 55 -1.42 10.54 15.16
CA ALA A 55 -2.80 11.04 15.09
C ALA A 55 -3.26 11.22 13.62
N ALA A 56 -2.38 11.75 12.76
CA ALA A 56 -2.67 11.88 11.33
C ALA A 56 -2.84 10.51 10.67
N TYR A 57 -1.99 9.54 11.00
CA TYR A 57 -2.08 8.15 10.53
C TYR A 57 -3.35 7.45 10.99
N VAL A 58 -3.69 7.51 12.28
CA VAL A 58 -4.91 6.88 12.81
C VAL A 58 -6.15 7.48 12.15
N ARG A 59 -6.16 8.80 11.94
CA ARG A 59 -7.27 9.49 11.27
C ARG A 59 -7.48 9.01 9.84
N THR A 60 -6.41 8.80 9.09
CA THR A 60 -6.49 8.40 7.67
C THR A 60 -6.73 6.91 7.52
N ALA A 61 -5.89 6.09 8.15
CA ALA A 61 -5.86 4.65 7.93
C ALA A 61 -6.93 3.88 8.73
N ARG A 62 -7.38 4.39 9.89
CA ARG A 62 -8.36 3.70 10.74
C ARG A 62 -9.73 4.35 10.74
N LEU A 63 -9.78 5.68 10.71
CA LEU A 63 -11.04 6.41 10.74
C LEU A 63 -11.54 6.80 9.34
N CYS A 64 -10.79 6.48 8.29
CA CYS A 64 -11.08 6.81 6.89
C CYS A 64 -11.45 8.29 6.71
N LYS A 65 -10.73 9.19 7.38
CA LYS A 65 -10.90 10.65 7.29
C LYS A 65 -9.63 11.31 6.79
N THR A 66 -9.79 12.31 5.93
CA THR A 66 -8.66 13.13 5.47
C THR A 66 -7.97 13.78 6.66
N SER A 67 -6.64 13.73 6.67
CA SER A 67 -5.81 14.41 7.66
C SER A 67 -4.75 15.27 6.95
N ASN A 68 -4.29 16.31 7.64
CA ASN A 68 -3.16 17.11 7.20
C ASN A 68 -2.03 16.93 8.21
N TYR A 69 -0.84 16.65 7.72
CA TYR A 69 0.38 16.63 8.51
C TYR A 69 1.53 17.19 7.69
N SER A 70 2.30 18.13 8.24
CA SER A 70 3.44 18.77 7.57
C SER A 70 3.11 19.34 6.17
N ASN A 71 1.94 19.97 6.02
CA ASN A 71 1.40 20.49 4.75
C ASN A 71 1.07 19.44 3.67
N ILE A 72 1.15 18.16 4.00
CA ILE A 72 0.75 17.06 3.13
C ILE A 72 -0.67 16.65 3.52
N ASN A 73 -1.56 16.57 2.53
CA ASN A 73 -2.92 16.09 2.71
C ASN A 73 -2.98 14.58 2.47
N PHE A 74 -3.21 13.84 3.54
CA PHE A 74 -3.42 12.40 3.51
C PHE A 74 -4.90 12.14 3.29
N LYS A 75 -5.26 11.67 2.10
CA LYS A 75 -6.64 11.27 1.80
C LYS A 75 -6.78 9.75 2.00
N PRO A 76 -7.88 9.25 2.55
CA PRO A 76 -8.07 7.80 2.72
C PRO A 76 -8.08 7.06 1.39
N ASN A 77 -8.62 7.67 0.33
CA ASN A 77 -8.82 7.06 -0.99
C ASN A 77 -7.53 6.84 -1.82
N ILE A 78 -6.40 7.38 -1.38
CA ILE A 78 -5.09 7.12 -2.03
C ILE A 78 -4.35 5.95 -1.39
N TYR A 79 -4.83 5.46 -0.25
CA TYR A 79 -4.33 4.27 0.40
C TYR A 79 -5.30 3.13 0.13
N GLU A 80 -4.78 1.90 0.08
CA GLU A 80 -5.64 0.74 0.09
C GLU A 80 -6.48 0.78 1.36
N ASP A 81 -7.80 0.80 1.20
CA ASP A 81 -8.68 0.47 2.31
C ASP A 81 -8.26 -0.93 2.73
N GLY A 82 -7.74 -1.07 3.95
CA GLY A 82 -7.59 -2.40 4.52
C GLY A 82 -8.99 -2.98 4.42
N THR A 83 -9.16 -3.98 3.55
CA THR A 83 -10.49 -4.55 3.33
C THR A 83 -11.08 -4.74 4.71
N THR A 84 -12.33 -4.33 4.89
CA THR A 84 -13.08 -4.75 6.07
C THR A 84 -13.23 -6.27 5.98
N SER A 85 -12.12 -6.99 6.16
CA SER A 85 -11.91 -8.43 6.27
C SER A 85 -12.57 -8.96 7.55
N THR A 86 -13.35 -8.10 8.20
CA THR A 86 -14.27 -8.42 9.29
C THR A 86 -15.72 -8.54 8.83
N LYS A 87 -16.08 -8.31 7.55
CA LYS A 87 -17.44 -8.66 7.08
C LYS A 87 -17.68 -10.16 7.06
N PHE A 88 -16.62 -10.95 6.87
CA PHE A 88 -16.69 -12.41 6.88
C PHE A 88 -15.53 -12.93 7.72
N HIS A 89 -15.84 -13.71 8.75
CA HIS A 89 -14.82 -14.47 9.47
C HIS A 89 -14.08 -15.38 8.46
N PRO A 90 -12.73 -15.52 8.49
CA PRO A 90 -12.00 -16.31 7.49
C PRO A 90 -12.52 -17.74 7.29
N ALA A 91 -13.09 -18.35 8.33
CA ALA A 91 -13.72 -19.67 8.24
C ALA A 91 -15.08 -19.71 7.50
N ILE A 92 -15.68 -18.55 7.18
CA ILE A 92 -16.93 -18.42 6.40
C ILE A 92 -16.63 -18.22 4.92
N PHE A 93 -15.37 -17.91 4.56
CA PHE A 93 -14.97 -17.75 3.17
C PHE A 93 -14.93 -19.11 2.47
N GLN A 94 -16.00 -19.46 1.76
CA GLN A 94 -16.11 -20.66 0.95
C GLN A 94 -15.31 -20.46 -0.35
N LEU A 95 -14.02 -20.79 -0.29
CA LEU A 95 -13.10 -20.67 -1.42
C LEU A 95 -13.54 -21.57 -2.59
N GLU A 96 -14.05 -22.75 -2.27
CA GLU A 96 -14.42 -23.81 -3.22
C GLU A 96 -15.60 -23.41 -4.12
N ASP A 97 -16.50 -22.56 -3.62
CA ASP A 97 -17.68 -22.09 -4.38
C ASP A 97 -17.34 -20.93 -5.31
N ASN A 98 -16.23 -20.23 -5.08
CA ASN A 98 -15.83 -19.03 -5.81
C ASN A 98 -14.62 -19.25 -6.75
N ILE A 99 -13.82 -20.29 -6.51
CA ILE A 99 -12.63 -20.60 -7.32
C ILE A 99 -12.66 -22.07 -7.74
N SER A 100 -12.81 -22.30 -9.05
CA SER A 100 -12.63 -23.64 -9.63
C SER A 100 -11.19 -23.81 -10.10
N LEU A 101 -10.39 -24.58 -9.35
CA LEU A 101 -9.07 -25.04 -9.80
C LEU A 101 -9.16 -26.26 -10.72
N LYS A 102 -10.38 -26.73 -11.04
CA LYS A 102 -10.53 -27.84 -11.98
C LYS A 102 -9.99 -27.36 -13.33
N LYS A 103 -9.08 -28.14 -13.94
CA LYS A 103 -8.58 -28.01 -15.32
C LYS A 103 -9.70 -28.20 -16.37
N GLN A 104 -10.88 -27.65 -16.14
CA GLN A 104 -12.04 -27.80 -17.03
C GLN A 104 -11.89 -26.97 -18.30
N PHE A 105 -11.07 -25.92 -18.28
CA PHE A 105 -10.59 -25.29 -19.51
C PHE A 105 -9.46 -26.14 -20.04
N LEU A 106 -9.65 -26.72 -21.24
CA LEU A 106 -8.53 -27.23 -22.01
C LEU A 106 -7.53 -26.08 -22.12
N PRO A 107 -6.29 -26.23 -21.61
CA PRO A 107 -5.26 -25.23 -21.83
C PRO A 107 -5.21 -24.99 -23.33
N VAL A 108 -5.37 -23.74 -23.77
CA VAL A 108 -5.16 -23.42 -25.19
C VAL A 108 -3.72 -23.82 -25.46
N PRO A 109 -3.47 -24.84 -26.30
CA PRO A 109 -2.12 -25.38 -26.45
C PRO A 109 -1.17 -24.26 -26.87
N GLY A 110 -0.09 -24.10 -26.12
CA GLY A 110 0.96 -23.12 -26.40
C GLY A 110 0.73 -21.71 -25.84
N LEU A 111 -0.45 -21.36 -25.30
CA LEU A 111 -0.71 -20.04 -24.73
C LEU A 111 -0.33 -19.97 -23.25
N ASN A 112 0.71 -19.19 -22.92
CA ASN A 112 1.13 -18.91 -21.55
C ASN A 112 1.01 -17.42 -21.24
N ILE A 113 0.71 -17.11 -19.98
CA ILE A 113 0.70 -15.75 -19.45
C ILE A 113 1.73 -15.70 -18.34
N TYR A 114 2.64 -14.73 -18.42
CA TYR A 114 3.63 -14.47 -17.40
C TYR A 114 3.37 -13.10 -16.78
N THR A 115 3.43 -13.02 -15.46
CA THR A 115 3.36 -11.79 -14.68
C THR A 115 4.73 -11.54 -14.06
N ASP A 116 5.09 -10.28 -13.93
CA ASP A 116 6.29 -9.88 -13.21
C ASP A 116 6.12 -8.49 -12.62
N ASP A 117 6.88 -8.23 -11.57
CA ASP A 117 6.93 -6.97 -10.87
C ASP A 117 8.37 -6.50 -10.70
N SER A 118 8.56 -5.19 -10.60
CA SER A 118 9.89 -4.62 -10.40
C SER A 118 9.86 -3.47 -9.42
N LYS A 119 10.93 -3.35 -8.63
CA LYS A 119 11.16 -2.18 -7.79
C LYS A 119 12.63 -1.80 -7.79
N ILE A 120 12.88 -0.54 -8.16
CA ILE A 120 14.20 0.07 -8.15
C ILE A 120 14.06 1.44 -7.51
N GLU A 121 14.67 1.63 -6.34
CA GLU A 121 14.60 2.87 -5.56
C GLU A 121 13.13 3.33 -5.39
N ASP A 122 12.82 4.53 -5.90
CA ASP A 122 11.52 5.18 -5.86
C ASP A 122 10.65 4.87 -7.11
N LYS A 123 10.95 3.79 -7.83
CA LYS A 123 10.17 3.37 -9.01
C LYS A 123 9.70 1.95 -8.83
N THR A 124 8.38 1.77 -8.97
CA THR A 124 7.73 0.46 -8.97
C THR A 124 7.09 0.24 -10.34
N GLY A 125 7.27 -0.94 -10.92
CA GLY A 125 6.70 -1.33 -12.20
C GLY A 125 5.97 -2.65 -12.11
N SER A 126 4.96 -2.82 -12.96
CA SER A 126 4.15 -4.04 -13.10
C SER A 126 4.08 -4.40 -14.58
N ALA A 127 4.17 -5.67 -14.91
CA ALA A 127 4.13 -6.14 -16.28
C ALA A 127 3.47 -7.52 -16.39
N PHE A 128 2.85 -7.77 -17.55
CA PHE A 128 2.52 -9.13 -17.96
C PHE A 128 2.75 -9.30 -19.45
N CYS A 129 3.03 -10.52 -19.87
CA CYS A 129 3.11 -10.87 -21.29
C CYS A 129 2.35 -12.16 -21.59
N VAL A 130 1.89 -12.27 -22.84
CA VAL A 130 1.19 -13.43 -23.37
C VAL A 130 2.04 -14.03 -24.48
N THR A 131 2.44 -15.28 -24.31
CA THR A 131 3.24 -16.01 -25.30
C THR A 131 2.42 -17.12 -25.92
N GLU A 132 2.54 -17.33 -27.23
CA GLU A 132 2.05 -18.51 -27.92
C GLU A 132 3.21 -19.21 -28.64
N GLU A 133 3.43 -20.49 -28.39
CA GLU A 133 4.54 -21.26 -29.01
C GLU A 133 5.91 -20.56 -28.84
N ASP A 134 6.21 -20.11 -27.63
CA ASP A 134 7.44 -19.39 -27.25
C ASP A 134 7.65 -18.02 -27.95
N LYS A 135 6.62 -17.48 -28.62
CA LYS A 135 6.64 -16.13 -29.20
C LYS A 135 5.71 -15.21 -28.43
N THR A 136 6.23 -14.05 -28.02
CA THR A 136 5.42 -13.03 -27.38
C THR A 136 4.42 -12.43 -28.37
N LYS A 137 3.12 -12.54 -28.05
CA LYS A 137 2.03 -11.95 -28.83
C LYS A 137 1.59 -10.60 -28.30
N TYR A 138 1.63 -10.45 -26.97
CA TYR A 138 1.14 -9.26 -26.29
C TYR A 138 1.97 -8.98 -25.05
N GLU A 139 2.18 -7.71 -24.79
CA GLU A 139 2.90 -7.21 -23.62
C GLU A 139 2.14 -6.01 -23.07
N TRP A 140 2.09 -5.93 -21.74
CA TRP A 140 1.57 -4.79 -21.02
C TRP A 140 2.52 -4.45 -19.88
N MET A 141 2.75 -3.16 -19.68
CA MET A 141 3.61 -2.65 -18.62
C MET A 141 3.04 -1.33 -18.11
N ALA A 142 3.09 -1.13 -16.79
CA ALA A 142 2.73 0.13 -16.15
C ALA A 142 3.73 0.50 -15.06
N GLN A 143 4.00 1.80 -14.94
CA GLN A 143 4.72 2.36 -13.81
C GLN A 143 3.71 2.75 -12.72
N LEU A 144 3.95 2.27 -11.50
CA LEU A 144 3.17 2.60 -10.32
C LEU A 144 3.79 3.77 -9.56
N SER A 145 3.09 4.26 -8.54
CA SER A 145 3.62 5.28 -7.64
C SER A 145 4.85 4.75 -6.89
N PRO A 146 5.83 5.62 -6.56
CA PRO A 146 7.01 5.26 -5.74
C PRO A 146 6.67 4.54 -4.43
N PHE A 147 5.50 4.86 -3.89
CA PHE A 147 5.03 4.32 -2.61
C PHE A 147 4.47 2.90 -2.73
N ASN A 148 4.24 2.38 -3.95
CA ASN A 148 3.72 1.02 -4.13
C ASN A 148 4.78 -0.04 -3.83
N THR A 149 4.33 -1.17 -3.27
CA THR A 149 5.17 -2.34 -2.99
C THR A 149 5.27 -3.27 -4.20
N VAL A 150 6.27 -4.15 -4.20
CA VAL A 150 6.41 -5.25 -5.18
C VAL A 150 5.14 -6.11 -5.24
N PHE A 151 4.55 -6.43 -4.08
CA PHE A 151 3.31 -7.20 -4.00
C PHE A 151 2.12 -6.51 -4.67
N GLN A 152 1.99 -5.20 -4.54
CA GLN A 152 0.92 -4.44 -5.19
C GLN A 152 1.10 -4.39 -6.72
N ALA A 153 2.35 -4.33 -7.16
CA ALA A 153 2.67 -4.38 -8.58
C ALA A 153 2.42 -5.76 -9.19
N GLU A 154 2.78 -6.84 -8.50
CA GLU A 154 2.46 -8.21 -8.93
C GLU A 154 0.95 -8.45 -8.98
N LEU A 155 0.21 -7.99 -7.96
CA LEU A 155 -1.24 -8.11 -7.93
C LEU A 155 -1.91 -7.41 -9.12
N LEU A 156 -1.40 -6.23 -9.50
CA LEU A 156 -1.88 -5.50 -10.67
C LEU A 156 -1.59 -6.27 -11.97
N ALA A 157 -0.41 -6.86 -12.11
CA ALA A 157 -0.05 -7.67 -13.28
C ALA A 157 -1.01 -8.85 -13.46
N ILE A 158 -1.32 -9.54 -12.36
CA ILE A 158 -2.30 -10.63 -12.34
C ILE A 158 -3.68 -10.11 -12.74
N GLN A 159 -4.16 -9.02 -12.15
CA GLN A 159 -5.47 -8.44 -12.46
C GLN A 159 -5.61 -8.08 -13.94
N GLU A 160 -4.64 -7.37 -14.50
CA GLU A 160 -4.68 -6.92 -15.90
C GLU A 160 -4.58 -8.09 -16.88
N SER A 161 -3.79 -9.12 -16.55
CA SER A 161 -3.71 -10.34 -17.36
C SER A 161 -5.03 -11.11 -17.41
N LEU A 162 -5.78 -11.12 -16.30
CA LEU A 162 -7.11 -11.72 -16.24
C LEU A 162 -8.12 -10.90 -17.05
N LEU A 163 -8.10 -9.57 -16.95
CA LEU A 163 -8.95 -8.69 -17.74
C LEU A 163 -8.71 -8.86 -19.25
N HIS A 164 -7.44 -8.93 -19.65
CA HIS A 164 -7.06 -9.22 -21.03
C HIS A 164 -7.59 -10.58 -21.50
N SER A 165 -7.49 -11.60 -20.64
CA SER A 165 -8.00 -12.95 -20.95
C SER A 165 -9.51 -12.97 -21.15
N ILE A 166 -10.26 -12.26 -20.30
CA ILE A 166 -11.72 -12.14 -20.41
C ILE A 166 -12.10 -11.44 -21.72
N ALA A 167 -11.50 -10.27 -22.01
CA ALA A 167 -11.77 -9.54 -23.24
C ALA A 167 -11.42 -10.35 -24.51
N SER A 168 -10.38 -11.17 -24.44
CA SER A 168 -9.97 -12.05 -25.54
C SER A 168 -10.94 -13.22 -25.79
N ILE A 169 -11.68 -13.67 -24.77
CA ILE A 169 -12.70 -14.74 -24.90
C ILE A 169 -13.92 -14.23 -25.66
N ASP A 170 -14.38 -13.01 -25.37
CA ASP A 170 -15.58 -12.43 -25.99
C ASP A 170 -15.41 -12.18 -27.50
N THR A 171 -14.18 -11.96 -27.97
CA THR A 171 -13.88 -11.81 -29.41
C THR A 171 -13.86 -13.12 -30.20
N LYS A 172 -13.87 -14.28 -29.53
CA LYS A 172 -13.87 -15.63 -30.15
C LYS A 172 -15.24 -16.33 -30.11
N SER A 173 -16.34 -15.61 -29.81
CA SER A 173 -17.69 -16.21 -29.85
C SER A 173 -18.05 -16.70 -31.28
N PRO A 174 -18.37 -18.00 -31.47
CA PRO A 174 -18.56 -18.62 -32.78
C PRO A 174 -19.97 -18.40 -33.35
N ILE A 175 -20.35 -17.15 -33.62
CA ILE A 175 -21.63 -16.85 -34.33
C ILE A 175 -21.41 -16.34 -35.76
N ALA A 176 -20.17 -16.02 -36.19
CA ALA A 176 -19.93 -15.37 -37.49
C ALA A 176 -19.28 -16.24 -38.59
N GLN A 177 -19.31 -17.58 -38.52
CA GLN A 177 -18.74 -18.44 -39.59
C GLN A 177 -19.74 -19.41 -40.26
N LEU A 178 -21.04 -19.18 -40.16
CA LEU A 178 -22.05 -19.92 -40.94
C LEU A 178 -22.86 -18.98 -41.83
N THR A 179 -22.20 -18.26 -42.75
CA THR A 179 -22.81 -17.85 -44.02
C THR A 179 -21.74 -17.57 -45.07
N GLN A 180 -21.34 -18.61 -45.80
CA GLN A 180 -21.01 -18.57 -47.22
C GLN A 180 -20.98 -19.99 -47.79
#